data_AF-A0A7C0YYJ6-F1
#
_entry.id   AF-A0A7C0YYJ6-F1
#
_cell.length_a   1.000
_cell.length_b   1.000
_cell.length_c   1.000
_cell.angle_alpha   90.00
_cell.angle_beta   90.00
_cell.angle_gamma   90.00
#
_symmetry.space_group_name_H-M   'P 1'
#
loop_
_entity.id
_entity.type
_entity.pdbx_description
1 polymer ?
#
loop_
_entity_poly.entity_id
_entity_poly.type
_entity_poly.pdbx_seq_one_letter_code
_entity_poly.pdbx_strand_id
1 'polypeptide(L)' 'MKLFNLLLGRSMILRLKVKDVMVTDLVTVAADVSVQAATRIMNDFEIGCLLVVSGRRLVGIVTERDIL' A
#
# COMPACT_ATOMS: atom_id res chain seq x y z
N MET A 1 -13.41 -2.43 -1.58
CA MET A 1 -14.40 -1.32 -1.45
C MET A 1 -15.82 -1.77 -1.11
N LYS A 2 -16.40 -2.81 -1.75
CA LYS A 2 -17.78 -3.25 -1.43
C LYS A 2 -17.99 -3.68 0.03
N LEU A 3 -17.03 -4.39 0.62
CA LEU A 3 -17.11 -4.85 2.02
C LEU A 3 -17.05 -3.69 3.04
N PHE A 4 -16.28 -2.65 2.73
CA PHE A 4 -16.12 -1.47 3.57
C PHE A 4 -17.43 -0.69 3.71
N ASN A 5 -18.19 -0.55 2.61
CA ASN A 5 -19.50 0.11 2.62
C ASN A 5 -20.61 -0.72 3.28
N LEU A 6 -20.43 -2.04 3.43
CA LEU A 6 -21.41 -2.92 4.07
C LEU A 6 -21.28 -2.87 5.60
N LEU A 7 -20.04 -2.79 6.11
CA LEU A 7 -19.74 -2.71 7.54
C LEU A 7 -19.98 -1.30 8.11
N LEU A 8 -19.81 -0.28 7.28
CA LEU A 8 -19.90 1.12 7.68
C LEU A 8 -21.12 1.73 7.02
N GLY A 9 -22.16 2.03 7.80
CA GLY A 9 -23.38 2.65 7.28
C GLY A 9 -23.09 3.97 6.55
N ARG A 10 -24.02 4.38 5.66
CA ARG A 10 -23.85 5.55 4.77
C ARG A 10 -23.47 6.86 5.48
N SER A 11 -23.98 7.08 6.71
CA SER A 11 -23.62 8.25 7.54
C SER A 11 -22.20 8.18 8.13
N MET A 12 -21.67 6.97 8.31
CA MET A 12 -20.35 6.72 8.88
C MET A 12 -19.25 6.92 7.82
N ILE A 13 -19.48 6.48 6.58
CA ILE A 13 -18.58 6.71 5.44
C ILE A 13 -18.32 8.22 5.23
N LEU A 14 -19.34 9.06 5.37
CA LEU A 14 -19.20 10.51 5.20
C LEU A 14 -18.34 11.19 6.28
N ARG A 15 -18.09 10.54 7.42
CA ARG A 15 -17.29 11.09 8.53
C ARG A 15 -15.91 10.45 8.65
N LEU A 16 -15.64 9.43 7.85
CA LEU A 16 -14.44 8.63 7.91
C LEU A 16 -13.24 9.45 7.43
N LYS A 17 -12.20 9.54 8.25
CA LYS A 17 -10.96 10.24 7.92
C LYS A 17 -9.94 9.24 7.39
N VAL A 18 -8.99 9.73 6.59
CA VAL A 18 -7.88 8.91 6.06
C VAL A 18 -7.13 8.19 7.19
N LYS A 19 -6.87 8.88 8.30
CA LYS A 19 -6.19 8.31 9.46
C LYS A 19 -6.92 7.14 10.11
N ASP A 20 -8.23 7.00 9.88
CA ASP A 20 -9.04 5.92 10.46
C ASP A 20 -8.90 4.63 9.64
N VAL A 21 -8.31 4.69 8.44
CA VAL A 21 -8.17 3.55 7.51
C VAL A 21 -6.75 3.33 6.98
N MET A 22 -5.87 4.31 7.16
CA MET A 22 -4.50 4.20 6.68
C MET A 22 -3.72 3.13 7.47
N VAL A 23 -2.82 2.44 6.77
CA VAL A 23 -1.84 1.56 7.40
C VAL A 23 -0.62 2.40 7.78
N THR A 24 -0.16 2.28 9.03
CA THR A 24 1.03 2.96 9.55
C THR A 24 2.26 2.07 9.63
N ASP A 25 2.06 0.74 9.66
CA ASP A 25 3.13 -0.24 9.58
C ASP A 25 3.41 -0.54 8.10
N LEU A 26 4.36 0.19 7.54
CA LEU A 26 4.58 0.26 6.09
C LEU A 26 5.62 -0.77 5.65
N VAL A 27 5.28 -1.55 4.63
CA VAL A 27 6.27 -2.34 3.89
C VAL A 27 6.94 -1.44 2.85
N THR A 28 8.27 -1.33 2.95
CA THR A 28 9.07 -0.46 2.09
C THR A 28 10.22 -1.22 1.45
N VAL A 29 10.69 -0.78 0.29
CA VAL A 29 11.86 -1.33 -0.40
C VAL A 29 12.85 -0.24 -0.79
N ALA A 30 14.13 -0.61 -0.90
CA ALA A 30 15.17 0.31 -1.35
C ALA A 30 15.00 0.68 -2.84
N ALA A 31 15.43 1.87 -3.23
CA ALA A 31 15.31 2.37 -4.60
C ALA A 31 16.09 1.57 -5.66
N ASP A 32 17.06 0.76 -5.24
CA ASP A 32 17.87 -0.13 -6.07
C ASP A 32 17.43 -1.60 -6.00
N VAL A 33 16.31 -1.90 -5.33
CA VAL A 33 15.75 -3.25 -5.30
C VAL A 33 15.41 -3.73 -6.71
N SER A 34 15.67 -5.01 -7.00
CA SER A 34 15.24 -5.57 -8.28
C SER A 34 13.73 -5.72 -8.35
N VAL A 35 13.17 -5.60 -9.56
CA VAL A 35 11.73 -5.82 -9.79
C VAL A 35 11.31 -7.20 -9.32
N GLN A 36 12.12 -8.24 -9.57
CA GLN A 36 11.82 -9.60 -9.11
C GLN A 36 11.71 -9.70 -7.59
N ALA A 37 12.61 -9.04 -6.85
CA ALA A 37 12.56 -9.04 -5.39
C ALA A 37 11.34 -8.23 -4.89
N ALA A 38 11.03 -7.09 -5.52
CA ALA A 38 9.83 -6.32 -5.21
C ALA A 38 8.55 -7.15 -5.39
N THR A 39 8.40 -7.88 -6.51
CA THR A 39 7.23 -8.74 -6.74
C THR A 39 7.14 -9.90 -5.75
N ARG A 40 8.28 -10.47 -5.31
CA ARG A 40 8.27 -11.50 -4.25
C ARG A 40 7.75 -10.93 -2.93
N ILE A 41 8.21 -9.74 -2.54
CA ILE A 41 7.73 -9.07 -1.32
C ILE A 41 6.23 -8.76 -1.44
N MET A 42 5.75 -8.29 -2.60
CA MET A 42 4.31 -8.07 -2.83
C MET A 42 3.51 -9.35 -2.59
N ASN A 43 3.96 -10.48 -3.13
CA ASN A 43 3.32 -11.79 -2.93
C ASN A 43 3.39 -12.26 -1.47
N ASP A 44 4.56 -12.18 -0.83
CA ASP A 44 4.78 -12.67 0.54
C ASP A 44 3.90 -11.94 1.57
N PHE A 45 3.62 -10.65 1.32
CA PHE A 45 2.79 -9.81 2.18
C PHE A 45 1.33 -9.66 1.68
N GLU A 46 0.98 -10.28 0.55
CA GLU A 46 -0.33 -10.14 -0.11
C GLU A 46 -0.74 -8.67 -0.37
N ILE A 47 0.23 -7.84 -0.81
CA ILE A 47 0.03 -6.41 -1.07
C ILE A 47 0.33 -6.04 -2.53
N GLY A 48 -0.51 -5.21 -3.11
CA GLY A 48 -0.38 -4.78 -4.52
C GLY A 48 0.51 -3.56 -4.76
N CYS A 49 1.14 -3.00 -3.72
CA CYS A 49 2.05 -1.87 -3.86
C CYS A 49 3.13 -1.84 -2.77
N LEU A 50 4.25 -1.21 -3.10
CA LEU A 50 5.37 -0.98 -2.21
C LEU A 50 5.80 0.48 -2.25
N LEU A 51 6.13 1.01 -1.08
CA LEU A 51 6.77 2.32 -0.97
C LEU A 51 8.26 2.18 -1.23
N VAL A 52 8.80 3.05 -2.09
CA VAL A 52 10.22 3.05 -2.45
C VAL A 52 10.95 4.11 -1.65
N VAL A 53 11.99 3.70 -0.92
CA VAL A 53 12.78 4.56 -0.04
C VAL A 53 14.25 4.64 -0.46
N SER A 54 14.86 5.80 -0.23
CA SER A 54 16.30 6.01 -0.30
C SER A 54 16.78 6.53 1.07
N GLY A 55 17.43 5.66 1.83
CA GLY A 55 17.71 5.91 3.25
C GLY A 55 16.40 6.12 4.03
N ARG A 56 16.24 7.31 4.64
CA ARG A 56 15.04 7.69 5.39
C ARG A 56 14.00 8.46 4.57
N ARG A 57 14.25 8.65 3.27
CA ARG A 57 13.39 9.46 2.40
C ARG A 57 12.50 8.56 1.55
N LEU A 58 11.19 8.81 1.59
CA LEU A 58 10.25 8.27 0.61
C LEU A 58 10.50 8.94 -0.74
N VAL A 59 10.77 8.14 -1.78
CA VAL A 59 11.10 8.63 -3.13
C VAL A 59 10.11 8.19 -4.20
N GLY A 60 9.23 7.22 -3.90
CA GLY A 60 8.20 6.80 -4.85
C GLY A 60 7.31 5.68 -4.34
N ILE A 61 6.52 5.17 -5.27
CA ILE A 61 5.64 4.01 -5.12
C ILE A 61 5.79 3.14 -6.38
N VAL A 62 5.75 1.83 -6.21
CA VAL A 62 5.61 0.88 -7.32
C VAL A 62 4.44 -0.04 -7.02
N THR A 63 3.64 -0.31 -8.04
CA THR A 63 2.46 -1.18 -7.95
C THR A 63 2.62 -2.39 -8.84
N GLU A 64 1.87 -3.46 -8.56
CA GLU A 64 1.84 -4.65 -9.43
C GLU A 64 1.49 -4.29 -10.89
N ARG A 65 0.64 -3.27 -11.10
CA ARG A 65 0.24 -2.79 -12.44
C ARG A 65 1.35 -2.10 -13.22
N ASP A 66 2.41 -1.65 -12.54
CA ASP A 66 3.58 -1.09 -13.22
C ASP A 66 4.51 -2.20 -13.75
N ILE A 67 4.33 -3.44 -13.26
CA ILE A 67 5.21 -4.60 -13.53
C ILE A 67 4.56 -5.59 -14.50
N LEU A 68 3.26 -5.84 -14.37
CA LEU A 68 2.47 -6.79 -15.16
C LEU A 68 1.78 -6.12 -16.35
#